data_AF-A0A8W8HT41-F1
#
_entry.id   AF-A0A8W8HT41-F1
#
_cell.length_a   1.000
_cell.length_b   1.000
_cell.length_c   1.000
_cell.angle_alpha   90.00
_cell.angle_beta   90.00
_cell.angle_gamma   90.00
#
_symmetry.space_group_name_H-M   'P 1'
#
loop_
_entity.id
_entity.type
_entity.pdbx_description
1 polymer ?
#
loop_
_entity_poly.entity_id
_entity_poly.type
_entity_poly.pdbx_seq_one_letter_code
_entity_poly.pdbx_strand_id
1 'polypeptide(L)' 'PDHFPEPVLLGECLGHCGSVMRIVDQGLEGMFSCGGDHLVIAWKNSELQKMKRNQVIQEKVLNPSVIV' A
#
# COMPACT_ATOMS: atom_id res chain seq x y z
N PRO A 1 22.14 13.60 22.55
CA PRO A 1 21.54 12.25 22.46
C PRO A 1 20.16 12.35 21.82
N ASP A 2 20.04 11.92 20.57
CA ASP A 2 18.77 11.99 19.84
C ASP A 2 17.76 11.05 20.49
N HIS A 3 16.72 11.64 21.08
CA HIS A 3 15.66 10.90 21.74
C HIS A 3 14.68 10.47 20.65
N PHE A 4 14.83 9.24 20.16
CA PHE A 4 13.81 8.66 19.28
C PHE A 4 12.52 8.52 20.09
N PRO A 5 11.37 8.98 19.55
CA PRO A 5 10.10 8.83 20.24
C PRO A 5 9.83 7.35 20.48
N GLU A 6 9.27 7.03 21.64
CA GLU A 6 8.83 5.66 21.91
C GLU A 6 7.81 5.21 20.86
N PRO A 7 7.86 3.94 20.43
CA PRO A 7 6.92 3.42 19.45
C PRO A 7 5.49 3.52 19.99
N VAL A 8 4.61 4.11 19.18
CA VAL A 8 3.19 4.30 19.49
C VAL A 8 2.33 3.64 18.42
N LEU A 9 1.16 3.12 18.82
CA LEU A 9 0.17 2.59 17.88
C LEU A 9 -0.38 3.72 17.00
N LEU A 10 -0.14 3.63 15.69
CA LEU A 10 -0.60 4.64 14.72
C LEU A 10 -2.01 4.38 14.19
N GLY A 11 -2.48 3.13 14.24
CA GLY A 11 -3.78 2.72 13.71
C GLY A 11 -3.88 1.21 13.51
N GLU A 12 -5.01 0.78 12.95
CA GLU A 12 -5.36 -0.64 12.77
C GLU A 12 -5.67 -0.96 11.30
N CYS A 13 -5.32 -2.18 10.88
CA CYS A 13 -5.66 -2.72 9.55
C CYS A 13 -6.81 -3.72 9.67
N LEU A 14 -8.05 -3.24 9.61
CA LEU A 14 -9.26 -4.06 9.70
C LEU A 14 -9.63 -4.60 8.31
N GLY A 15 -9.59 -5.92 8.13
CA GLY A 15 -9.91 -6.53 6.84
C GLY A 15 -10.13 -8.04 6.85
N HIS A 16 -9.51 -8.77 7.77
CA HIS A 16 -9.75 -10.20 7.93
C HIS A 16 -10.92 -10.47 8.87
N CYS A 17 -11.71 -11.51 8.58
CA CYS A 17 -12.74 -12.04 9.49
C CYS A 17 -12.26 -13.27 10.29
N GLY A 18 -11.01 -13.69 10.09
CA GLY A 18 -10.34 -14.75 10.83
C GLY A 18 -9.00 -14.32 11.42
N SER A 19 -8.31 -15.24 12.10
CA SER A 19 -6.97 -14.98 12.64
C SER A 19 -5.98 -14.66 11.51
N VAL A 20 -5.23 -13.58 11.65
CA VAL A 20 -4.13 -13.24 10.74
C VAL A 20 -2.99 -14.24 10.97
N MET A 21 -2.63 -14.97 9.91
CA MET A 21 -1.65 -16.07 9.96
C MET A 21 -0.25 -15.58 9.62
N ARG A 22 -0.12 -14.60 8.72
CA ARG A 22 1.16 -14.02 8.31
C ARG A 22 0.98 -12.62 7.77
N ILE A 23 2.01 -11.80 7.97
CA ILE A 23 2.19 -10.49 7.33
C ILE A 23 3.55 -10.48 6.63
N VAL A 24 3.62 -9.93 5.43
CA VAL A 24 4.85 -9.72 4.66
C VAL A 24 4.97 -8.25 4.32
N ASP A 25 6.01 -7.60 4.85
CA ASP A 25 6.34 -6.21 4.51
C ASP A 25 7.02 -6.13 3.14
N GLN A 26 6.63 -5.15 2.34
CA GLN A 26 7.22 -4.82 1.04
C GLN A 26 7.66 -3.34 1.00
N GLY A 27 7.90 -2.73 2.16
CA GLY A 27 8.41 -1.38 2.30
C GLY A 27 7.42 -0.33 1.76
N LEU A 28 7.90 0.55 0.88
CA LEU A 28 7.08 1.63 0.32
C LEU A 28 5.89 1.14 -0.49
N GLU A 29 5.97 -0.06 -1.06
CA GLU A 29 4.86 -0.66 -1.80
C GLU A 29 3.71 -1.13 -0.90
N GLY A 30 3.91 -1.13 0.42
CA GLY A 30 2.96 -1.55 1.43
C GLY A 30 3.26 -2.95 1.97
N MET A 31 2.23 -3.69 2.33
CA MET A 31 2.35 -5.03 2.92
C MET A 31 1.24 -5.97 2.43
N PHE A 32 1.44 -7.26 2.63
CA PHE A 32 0.42 -8.29 2.40
C PHE A 32 0.12 -9.02 3.70
N SER A 33 -1.15 -9.32 3.96
CA SER A 33 -1.56 -10.21 5.04
C SER A 33 -2.34 -11.40 4.48
N CYS A 34 -2.25 -12.54 5.16
CA CYS A 34 -3.16 -13.65 4.93
C CYS A 34 -3.78 -14.14 6.25
N GLY A 35 -5.00 -14.65 6.17
CA GLY A 35 -5.78 -15.07 7.33
C GLY A 35 -6.37 -16.46 7.19
N GLY A 36 -6.87 -16.97 8.32
CA GLY A 36 -7.68 -18.21 8.37
C GLY A 36 -9.03 -18.11 7.65
N ASP A 37 -9.38 -16.93 7.16
CA ASP A 37 -10.54 -16.66 6.30
C ASP A 37 -10.29 -16.94 4.81
N HIS A 38 -9.13 -17.52 4.48
CA HIS A 38 -8.71 -17.84 3.11
C HIS A 38 -8.52 -16.62 2.20
N LEU A 39 -8.39 -15.43 2.77
CA LEU A 39 -8.09 -14.21 2.03
C LEU A 39 -6.61 -13.86 2.09
N VAL A 40 -6.13 -13.24 1.02
CA VAL A 40 -4.88 -12.48 0.98
C VAL A 40 -5.24 -11.02 0.70
N ILE A 41 -4.86 -10.11 1.59
CA ILE A 41 -5.16 -8.69 1.48
C ILE A 41 -3.87 -7.92 1.19
N ALA A 42 -3.91 -7.07 0.17
CA ALA A 42 -2.83 -6.15 -0.16
C ALA A 42 -3.12 -4.76 0.45
N TRP A 43 -2.28 -4.34 1.39
CA TRP A 43 -2.37 -3.03 2.03
C TRP A 43 -1.42 -2.08 1.33
N LYS A 44 -1.97 -1.16 0.53
CA LYS A 44 -1.19 -0.25 -0.32
C LYS A 44 -1.05 1.14 0.29
N ASN A 45 0.11 1.76 0.11
CA ASN A 45 0.31 3.18 0.36
C ASN A 45 -0.51 3.99 -0.66
N SER A 46 -1.58 4.64 -0.19
CA SER A 46 -2.52 5.37 -1.05
C SER A 46 -1.85 6.53 -1.80
N GLU A 47 -0.94 7.26 -1.18
CA GLU A 47 -0.23 8.38 -1.80
C GLU A 47 0.69 7.89 -2.93
N LEU A 48 1.44 6.81 -2.69
CA LEU A 48 2.27 6.20 -3.74
C LEU A 48 1.43 5.69 -4.91
N GLN A 49 0.31 5.00 -4.64
CA GLN A 49 -0.55 4.50 -5.72
C GLN A 49 -1.23 5.63 -6.50
N LYS A 50 -1.61 6.73 -5.84
CA LYS A 50 -2.12 7.93 -6.51
C LYS A 50 -1.07 8.53 -7.45
N MET A 51 0.17 8.68 -6.99
CA MET A 51 1.28 9.20 -7.82
C MET A 51 1.51 8.32 -9.05
N LYS A 52 1.63 7.00 -8.86
CA LYS A 52 1.81 6.03 -9.97
C LYS A 52 0.68 6.11 -10.99
N ARG A 53 -0.58 6.14 -10.53
CA ARG A 53 -1.74 6.29 -11.40
C ARG A 53 -1.67 7.57 -12.22
N ASN A 54 -1.37 8.70 -11.57
CA ASN A 54 -1.31 10.00 -12.23
C ASN A 54 -0.18 10.05 -13.27
N GLN A 55 0.98 9.46 -12.97
CA GLN A 55 2.08 9.34 -13.92
C GLN A 55 1.66 8.54 -15.16
N VAL A 56 1.03 7.37 -14.98
CA VAL A 56 0.53 6.55 -16.11
C VAL A 56 -0.47 7.32 -16.96
N ILE A 57 -1.36 8.09 -16.34
CA ILE A 57 -2.33 8.94 -17.07
C ILE A 57 -1.59 10.03 -17.87
N GLN A 58 -0.61 10.71 -17.26
CA GLN A 58 0.17 11.72 -17.95
C GLN A 58 0.90 11.14 -19.17
N GLU A 59 1.56 9.99 -19.00
CA GLU A 59 2.36 9.35 -20.06
C GLU A 59 1.51 8.78 -21.20
N LYS A 60 0.36 8.15 -20.88
CA LYS A 60 -0.42 7.38 -21.86
C LYS A 60 -1.64 8.10 -22.41
N VAL A 61 -2.20 9.04 -21.65
CA VAL A 61 -3.47 9.69 -22.02
C VAL A 61 -3.25 11.14 -22.39
N LEU A 62 -2.40 11.85 -21.65
CA LEU A 62 -2.22 13.29 -21.81
C LEU A 62 -1.01 13.67 -22.65
N ASN A 63 -0.11 12.71 -22.97
CA ASN A 63 1.08 13.00 -23.75
C ASN A 63 0.71 13.13 -25.24
N PRO A 64 0.75 14.34 -25.85
CA PRO A 64 0.17 14.59 -27.17
C PRO A 64 0.92 13.90 -28.32
N SER A 65 2.10 13.34 -28.07
CA SER A 65 2.95 12.72 -29.10
C SER A 65 2.43 11.39 -29.65
N VAL A 66 1.36 10.82 -29.07
CA VAL A 66 0.73 9.55 -29.50
C VAL A 66 -0.62 9.78 -30.20
N ILE A 67 -1.16 11.00 -30.18
CA ILE A 67 -2.34 11.39 -30.94
C ILE A 67 -1.85 12.07 -32.23
N VAL A 68 -1.42 11.26 -33.20
CA VAL A 68 -1.24 11.65 -34.61
C VAL A 68 -2.23 10.86 -35.44
#